data_AF-A0A966H0L8-F1
#
_entry.id   AF-A0A966H0L8-F1
#
_cell.length_a   1.000
_cell.length_b   1.000
_cell.length_c   1.000
_cell.angle_alpha   90.00
_cell.angle_beta   90.00
_cell.angle_gamma   90.00
#
_symmetry.space_group_name_H-M   'P 1'
#
loop_
_entity.id
_entity.type
_entity.pdbx_description
1 polymer ?
#
loop_
_entity_poly.entity_id
_entity_poly.type
_entity_poly.pdbx_seq_one_letter_code
_entity_poly.pdbx_strand_id
1 'polypeptide(L)'
;MLIRAFGQYWNPEIIEWGRRGPNNKGKLLGDIKFSDGGIFSIDFWEAKGVYVLFDRFKAIYVGKALESSIGFRLRSHLSDRLAGRWDMFSFFSVSTVNKTTRDTRDPGQRQVTRGVTINSFEALAILIADPSLNRRRERFRDAHEAIQTRQSNPRTERNYYEEIIRKIQELSTEHKTIKTEIKKRGRPPKKKRGRPRIK
;
A
#
# COMPACT_ATOMS: atom_id res chain seq x y z
N MET A 1 -18.94 -6.56 2.62
CA MET A 1 -17.94 -5.97 1.70
C MET A 1 -17.77 -6.90 0.50
N LEU A 2 -17.34 -6.37 -0.66
CA LEU A 2 -16.94 -7.17 -1.82
C LEU A 2 -15.54 -7.75 -1.66
N ILE A 3 -14.63 -6.95 -1.09
CA ILE A 3 -13.26 -7.38 -0.79
C ILE A 3 -13.30 -8.38 0.37
N ARG A 4 -12.63 -9.51 0.20
CA ARG A 4 -12.60 -10.64 1.15
C ARG A 4 -11.22 -10.93 1.68
N ALA A 5 -10.19 -10.54 0.93
CA ALA A 5 -8.82 -10.54 1.39
C ALA A 5 -8.03 -9.43 0.71
N PHE A 6 -7.02 -8.92 1.38
CA PHE A 6 -6.17 -7.87 0.83
C PHE A 6 -4.76 -7.93 1.42
N GLY A 7 -3.78 -7.44 0.67
CA GLY A 7 -2.41 -7.24 1.12
C GLY A 7 -1.96 -5.83 0.74
N GLN A 8 -1.22 -5.16 1.63
CA GLN A 8 -0.84 -3.76 1.45
C GLN A 8 0.68 -3.62 1.38
N TYR A 9 1.16 -2.84 0.41
CA TYR A 9 2.58 -2.46 0.28
C TYR A 9 3.54 -3.66 0.32
N TRP A 10 3.15 -4.75 -0.33
CA TRP A 10 3.98 -5.94 -0.48
C TRP A 10 5.19 -5.62 -1.35
N ASN A 11 6.33 -6.18 -0.96
CA ASN A 11 7.59 -6.05 -1.67
C ASN A 11 7.66 -7.06 -2.83
N PRO A 12 7.76 -6.61 -4.09
CA PRO A 12 7.88 -7.50 -5.24
C PRO A 12 9.20 -8.29 -5.28
N GLU A 13 10.27 -7.82 -4.64
CA GLU A 13 11.59 -8.49 -4.70
C GLU A 13 11.61 -9.85 -4.00
N ILE A 14 10.72 -10.08 -3.02
CA ILE A 14 10.66 -11.33 -2.25
C ILE A 14 9.50 -12.23 -2.67
N ILE A 15 8.84 -11.92 -3.79
CA ILE A 15 7.82 -12.79 -4.37
C ILE A 15 8.48 -13.88 -5.23
N GLU A 16 8.02 -15.11 -5.04
CA GLU A 16 8.34 -16.21 -5.92
C GLU A 16 7.54 -16.04 -7.23
N TRP A 17 8.07 -15.33 -8.22
CA TRP A 17 7.37 -15.07 -9.48
C TRP A 17 7.23 -16.28 -10.42
N GLY A 18 7.87 -17.40 -10.06
CA GLY A 18 8.00 -18.57 -10.93
C GLY A 18 8.77 -18.23 -12.21
N ARG A 19 8.56 -19.03 -13.27
CA ARG A 19 9.20 -18.83 -14.59
C ARG A 19 8.14 -18.67 -15.67
N ARG A 20 8.53 -18.23 -16.87
CA ARG A 20 7.67 -18.31 -18.05
C ARG A 20 7.54 -19.78 -18.50
N GLY A 21 6.38 -20.17 -19.02
CA GLY A 21 6.10 -21.52 -19.53
C GLY A 21 5.00 -22.29 -18.75
N PRO A 22 4.50 -23.40 -19.30
CA PRO A 22 3.51 -24.26 -18.64
C PRO A 22 4.00 -24.74 -17.27
N ASN A 23 3.11 -24.84 -16.28
CA ASN A 23 3.38 -25.31 -14.91
C ASN A 23 4.41 -24.50 -14.09
N ASN A 24 4.89 -23.36 -14.58
CA ASN A 24 5.83 -22.48 -13.87
C ASN A 24 5.12 -21.32 -13.15
N LYS A 25 3.99 -21.58 -12.50
CA LYS A 25 3.30 -20.56 -11.70
C LYS A 25 4.15 -20.16 -10.51
N GLY A 26 4.17 -18.88 -10.19
CA GLY A 26 4.77 -18.41 -8.95
C GLY A 26 3.86 -18.64 -7.76
N LYS A 27 4.24 -18.09 -6.61
CA LYS A 27 3.46 -18.09 -5.38
C LYS A 27 3.39 -16.68 -4.81
N LEU A 28 2.19 -16.28 -4.42
CA LEU A 28 1.92 -15.00 -3.79
C LEU A 28 1.46 -15.27 -2.36
N LEU A 29 2.40 -15.67 -1.50
CA LEU A 29 2.12 -16.16 -0.15
C LEU A 29 1.90 -15.01 0.84
N GLY A 30 0.78 -15.06 1.55
CA GLY A 30 0.49 -14.17 2.66
C GLY A 30 -0.07 -14.93 3.86
N ASP A 31 0.43 -14.59 5.04
CA ASP A 31 -0.01 -15.12 6.31
C ASP A 31 -1.27 -14.38 6.78
N ILE A 32 -2.34 -15.13 7.01
CA ILE A 32 -3.60 -14.63 7.57
C ILE A 32 -3.79 -15.21 8.95
N LYS A 33 -4.11 -14.34 9.91
CA LYS A 33 -4.64 -14.73 11.22
C LYS A 33 -6.17 -14.86 11.14
N PHE A 34 -6.68 -16.04 11.43
CA PHE A 34 -8.12 -16.30 11.47
C PHE A 34 -8.70 -16.08 12.88
N SER A 35 -10.03 -16.02 12.96
CA SER A 35 -10.77 -15.82 14.22
C SER A 35 -10.58 -16.97 15.22
N ASP A 36 -10.24 -18.17 14.74
CA ASP A 36 -9.88 -19.34 15.56
C ASP A 36 -8.45 -19.25 16.14
N GLY A 37 -7.73 -18.15 15.87
CA GLY A 37 -6.37 -17.91 16.34
C GLY A 37 -5.28 -18.52 15.47
N GLY A 38 -5.62 -19.38 14.51
CA GLY A 38 -4.65 -20.01 13.63
C GLY A 38 -4.07 -19.04 12.60
N ILE A 39 -2.78 -19.20 12.31
CA ILE A 39 -2.07 -18.46 11.25
C ILE A 39 -1.86 -19.42 10.08
N PHE A 40 -2.34 -19.04 8.91
CA PHE A 40 -2.23 -19.85 7.69
C PHE A 40 -1.58 -19.01 6.60
N SER A 41 -0.50 -19.53 6.01
CA SER A 41 0.04 -19.01 4.76
C SER A 41 -0.89 -19.44 3.62
N ILE A 42 -1.40 -18.45 2.88
CA ILE A 42 -2.37 -18.60 1.79
C ILE A 42 -1.73 -18.08 0.51
N ASP A 43 -1.85 -18.86 -0.57
CA ASP A 43 -1.44 -18.44 -1.90
C ASP A 43 -2.53 -17.63 -2.60
N PHE A 44 -2.22 -16.36 -2.87
CA PHE A 44 -3.08 -15.43 -3.59
C PHE A 44 -2.80 -15.37 -5.09
N TRP A 45 -1.94 -16.26 -5.62
CA TRP A 45 -1.54 -16.18 -7.02
C TRP A 45 -2.73 -16.17 -7.97
N GLU A 46 -3.72 -17.03 -7.72
CA GLU A 46 -4.94 -17.19 -8.53
C GLU A 46 -6.09 -16.23 -8.16
N ALA A 47 -5.87 -15.33 -7.19
CA ALA A 47 -6.90 -14.43 -6.72
C ALA A 47 -7.40 -13.47 -7.81
N LYS A 48 -8.67 -13.09 -7.73
CA LYS A 48 -9.35 -12.14 -8.62
C LYS A 48 -9.62 -10.84 -7.88
N GLY A 49 -9.51 -9.71 -8.56
CA GLY A 49 -9.79 -8.41 -7.96
C GLY A 49 -9.01 -7.25 -8.59
N VAL A 50 -8.62 -6.30 -7.75
CA VAL A 50 -7.89 -5.08 -8.13
C VAL A 50 -6.51 -5.11 -7.47
N TYR A 51 -5.51 -4.59 -8.17
CA TYR A 51 -4.17 -4.38 -7.62
C TYR A 51 -3.69 -2.97 -7.93
N VAL A 52 -2.76 -2.49 -7.12
CA VAL A 52 -2.19 -1.16 -7.21
C VAL A 52 -0.67 -1.28 -7.15
N LEU A 53 0.02 -0.60 -8.04
CA LEU A 53 1.47 -0.46 -8.02
C LEU A 53 1.84 0.90 -7.44
N PHE A 54 2.90 0.93 -6.66
CA PHE A 54 3.39 2.13 -5.99
C PHE A 54 4.85 2.40 -6.37
N ASP A 55 5.22 3.68 -6.36
CA ASP A 55 6.61 4.16 -6.30
C ASP A 55 6.68 5.07 -5.07
N ARG A 56 7.50 4.70 -4.07
CA ARG A 56 7.68 5.49 -2.84
C ARG A 56 6.34 5.89 -2.20
N PHE A 57 5.48 4.89 -2.00
CA PHE A 57 4.11 4.99 -1.47
C PHE A 57 3.11 5.78 -2.31
N LYS A 58 3.51 6.36 -3.43
CA LYS A 58 2.58 7.01 -4.33
C LYS A 58 1.97 5.95 -5.25
N ALA A 59 0.64 5.84 -5.26
CA ALA A 59 -0.04 5.00 -6.24
C ALA A 59 0.23 5.54 -7.65
N ILE A 60 0.83 4.72 -8.52
CA ILE A 60 1.18 5.11 -9.90
C ILE A 60 0.36 4.37 -10.95
N TYR A 61 -0.25 3.25 -10.58
CA TYR A 61 -1.04 2.43 -11.49
C TYR A 61 -2.06 1.59 -10.72
N VAL A 62 -3.27 1.50 -11.26
CA VAL A 62 -4.33 0.62 -10.76
C VAL A 62 -4.74 -0.32 -11.89
N GLY A 63 -4.76 -1.62 -11.61
CA GLY A 63 -5.12 -2.65 -12.58
C GLY A 63 -6.18 -3.61 -12.03
N LYS A 64 -6.87 -4.31 -12.95
CA LYS A 64 -7.81 -5.38 -12.63
C LYS A 64 -7.30 -6.75 -13.07
N ALA A 65 -7.73 -7.78 -12.35
CA ALA A 65 -7.51 -9.19 -12.63
C ALA A 65 -8.86 -9.93 -12.54
N LEU A 66 -9.51 -10.07 -13.70
CA LEU A 66 -10.78 -10.80 -13.86
C LEU A 66 -10.57 -12.05 -14.70
N GLU A 67 -10.21 -11.87 -15.99
CA GLU A 67 -9.89 -12.98 -16.89
C GLU A 67 -8.64 -13.73 -16.43
N SER A 68 -7.58 -12.99 -16.09
CA SER A 68 -6.35 -13.52 -15.49
C SER A 68 -6.36 -13.40 -13.97
N SER A 69 -5.33 -13.89 -13.31
CA SER A 69 -5.16 -13.76 -11.85
C SER A 69 -4.29 -12.57 -11.45
N ILE A 70 -4.37 -12.18 -10.17
CA ILE A 70 -3.56 -11.10 -9.58
C ILE A 70 -2.06 -11.40 -9.75
N GLY A 71 -1.62 -12.61 -9.39
CA GLY A 71 -0.21 -13.01 -9.50
C GLY A 71 0.31 -12.91 -10.94
N PHE A 72 -0.48 -13.35 -11.92
CA PHE A 72 -0.13 -13.25 -13.33
C PHE A 72 0.00 -11.80 -13.82
N ARG A 73 -0.93 -10.92 -13.40
CA ARG A 73 -0.92 -9.51 -13.81
C ARG A 73 0.24 -8.75 -13.22
N LEU A 74 0.49 -8.93 -11.92
CA LEU A 74 1.65 -8.37 -11.23
C LEU A 74 2.95 -8.83 -11.89
N ARG A 75 3.08 -10.14 -12.17
CA ARG A 75 4.26 -10.69 -12.87
C ARG A 75 4.47 -10.06 -14.24
N SER A 76 3.39 -9.79 -14.97
CA SER A 76 3.49 -9.19 -16.31
C SER A 76 4.15 -7.80 -16.26
N HIS A 77 3.88 -7.04 -15.19
CA HIS A 77 4.46 -5.72 -14.94
C HIS A 77 5.95 -5.72 -14.54
N LEU A 78 6.56 -6.89 -14.39
CA LEU A 78 8.02 -7.01 -14.23
C LEU A 78 8.77 -6.84 -15.56
N SER A 79 8.07 -6.94 -16.69
CA SER A 79 8.71 -6.97 -18.02
C SER A 79 8.03 -6.06 -19.05
N ASP A 80 6.94 -5.40 -18.70
CA ASP A 80 6.23 -4.50 -19.60
C ASP A 80 6.70 -3.04 -19.43
N ARG A 81 5.96 -2.08 -20.00
CA ARG A 81 6.27 -0.65 -19.91
C ARG A 81 6.35 -0.08 -18.48
N LEU A 82 5.80 -0.79 -17.49
CA LEU A 82 5.84 -0.42 -16.07
C LEU A 82 7.04 -1.04 -15.34
N ALA A 83 7.80 -1.93 -15.98
CA ALA A 83 8.98 -2.54 -15.38
C ALA A 83 9.96 -1.49 -14.83
N GLY A 84 10.42 -1.70 -13.60
CA GLY A 84 11.34 -0.79 -12.90
C GLY A 84 10.75 0.55 -12.48
N ARG A 85 9.44 0.78 -12.65
CA ARG A 85 8.77 2.03 -12.27
C ARG A 85 8.03 1.94 -10.94
N TRP A 86 8.02 0.77 -10.30
CA TRP A 86 7.31 0.49 -9.05
C TRP A 86 8.18 -0.34 -8.12
N ASP A 87 8.01 -0.12 -6.82
CA ASP A 87 8.79 -0.73 -5.74
C ASP A 87 7.91 -1.52 -4.75
N MET A 88 6.59 -1.32 -4.78
CA MET A 88 5.63 -1.98 -3.91
C MET A 88 4.32 -2.21 -4.65
N PHE A 89 3.51 -3.14 -4.15
CA PHE A 89 2.15 -3.34 -4.64
C PHE A 89 1.18 -3.68 -3.51
N SER A 90 -0.10 -3.35 -3.74
CA SER A 90 -1.20 -3.81 -2.90
C SER A 90 -2.19 -4.57 -3.77
N PHE A 91 -2.92 -5.52 -3.18
CA PHE A 91 -3.98 -6.23 -3.86
C PHE A 91 -5.24 -6.30 -3.00
N PHE A 92 -6.40 -6.30 -3.66
CA PHE A 92 -7.72 -6.33 -3.05
C PHE A 92 -8.54 -7.38 -3.77
N SER A 93 -8.68 -8.53 -3.13
CA SER A 93 -9.26 -9.73 -3.70
C SER A 93 -10.74 -9.86 -3.35
N VAL A 94 -11.54 -10.22 -4.36
CA VAL A 94 -12.93 -10.70 -4.17
C VAL A 94 -12.98 -12.22 -3.97
N SER A 95 -11.90 -12.94 -4.25
CA SER A 95 -11.79 -14.39 -4.07
C SER A 95 -11.91 -14.79 -2.60
N THR A 96 -12.49 -15.95 -2.34
CA THR A 96 -12.59 -16.50 -0.98
C THR A 96 -11.29 -17.18 -0.60
N VAL A 97 -10.82 -16.97 0.63
CA VAL A 97 -9.66 -17.71 1.16
C VAL A 97 -10.09 -19.12 1.56
N ASN A 98 -9.26 -20.12 1.23
CA ASN A 98 -9.45 -21.50 1.66
C ASN A 98 -8.33 -21.98 2.59
N LYS A 99 -8.69 -22.23 3.86
CA LYS A 99 -7.77 -22.76 4.88
C LYS A 99 -7.27 -24.18 4.58
N THR A 100 -8.07 -25.00 3.91
CA THR A 100 -7.76 -26.42 3.66
C THR A 100 -6.74 -26.59 2.55
N THR A 101 -6.97 -25.96 1.39
CA THR A 101 -6.06 -26.05 0.23
C THR A 101 -4.98 -24.98 0.23
N ARG A 102 -5.00 -24.05 1.22
CA ARG A 102 -4.02 -22.96 1.39
C ARG A 102 -3.93 -22.03 0.18
N ASP A 103 -5.06 -21.78 -0.48
CA ASP A 103 -5.16 -20.95 -1.68
C ASP A 103 -6.45 -20.10 -1.68
N THR A 104 -6.76 -19.51 -2.84
CA THR A 104 -8.01 -18.77 -3.05
C THR A 104 -8.93 -19.49 -4.03
N ARG A 105 -10.23 -19.38 -3.78
CA ARG A 105 -11.30 -19.87 -4.64
C ARG A 105 -12.03 -18.70 -5.29
N ASP A 106 -12.59 -18.94 -6.47
CA ASP A 106 -13.44 -17.96 -7.15
C ASP A 106 -14.56 -17.43 -6.21
N PRO A 107 -14.87 -16.12 -6.25
CA PRO A 107 -15.98 -15.54 -5.46
C PRO A 107 -17.34 -16.23 -5.67
N GLY A 108 -17.53 -16.89 -6.82
CA GLY A 108 -18.81 -17.43 -7.27
C GLY A 108 -19.77 -16.34 -7.70
N GLN A 109 -20.96 -16.74 -8.18
CA GLN A 109 -22.03 -15.81 -8.51
C GLN A 109 -22.78 -15.40 -7.23
N ARG A 110 -22.88 -14.10 -6.96
CA ARG A 110 -23.56 -13.56 -5.77
C ARG A 110 -24.39 -12.34 -6.14
N GLN A 111 -25.56 -12.23 -5.51
CA GLN A 111 -26.30 -10.97 -5.55
C GLN A 111 -25.56 -9.91 -4.73
N VAL A 112 -25.19 -8.83 -5.38
CA VAL A 112 -24.50 -7.69 -4.75
C VAL A 112 -25.52 -6.57 -4.54
N THR A 113 -25.68 -6.14 -3.30
CA THR A 113 -26.55 -4.98 -2.98
C THR A 113 -25.81 -3.67 -3.20
N ARG A 114 -26.56 -2.58 -3.46
CA ARG A 114 -25.99 -1.23 -3.66
C ARG A 114 -25.10 -0.80 -2.49
N GLY A 115 -25.54 -1.06 -1.25
CA GLY A 115 -24.78 -0.72 -0.06
C GLY A 115 -23.45 -1.49 0.04
N VAL A 116 -23.43 -2.78 -0.34
CA VAL A 116 -22.18 -3.55 -0.37
C VAL A 116 -21.21 -2.98 -1.41
N THR A 117 -21.69 -2.58 -2.59
CA THR A 117 -20.87 -1.95 -3.63
C THR A 117 -20.29 -0.61 -3.17
N ILE A 118 -21.14 0.30 -2.69
CA ILE A 118 -20.73 1.66 -2.27
C ILE A 118 -19.68 1.59 -1.16
N ASN A 119 -19.94 0.80 -0.11
CA ASN A 119 -19.01 0.64 1.00
C ASN A 119 -17.67 0.05 0.55
N SER A 120 -17.68 -0.84 -0.45
CA SER A 120 -16.44 -1.44 -0.96
C SER A 120 -15.62 -0.45 -1.79
N PHE A 121 -16.27 0.39 -2.58
CA PHE A 121 -15.61 1.44 -3.36
C PHE A 121 -15.03 2.54 -2.47
N GLU A 122 -15.77 2.97 -1.44
CA GLU A 122 -15.28 3.94 -0.46
C GLU A 122 -14.03 3.42 0.26
N ALA A 123 -14.10 2.22 0.85
CA ALA A 123 -12.97 1.62 1.55
C ALA A 123 -11.75 1.46 0.64
N LEU A 124 -11.95 1.04 -0.62
CA LEU A 124 -10.88 0.93 -1.61
C LEU A 124 -10.28 2.30 -1.96
N ALA A 125 -11.11 3.32 -2.20
CA ALA A 125 -10.65 4.66 -2.53
C ALA A 125 -9.84 5.29 -1.39
N ILE A 126 -10.31 5.14 -0.15
CA ILE A 126 -9.61 5.64 1.04
C ILE A 126 -8.26 4.96 1.20
N LEU A 127 -8.21 3.64 1.05
CA LEU A 127 -6.96 2.89 1.27
C LEU A 127 -5.93 3.13 0.16
N ILE A 128 -6.36 3.35 -1.08
CA ILE A 128 -5.46 3.64 -2.20
C ILE A 128 -4.98 5.09 -2.19
N ALA A 129 -5.89 6.04 -1.99
CA ALA A 129 -5.57 7.47 -2.10
C ALA A 129 -5.00 8.06 -0.81
N ASP A 130 -5.15 7.37 0.32
CA ASP A 130 -4.77 7.80 1.68
C ASP A 130 -5.04 9.30 1.94
N PRO A 131 -6.29 9.78 1.71
CA PRO A 131 -6.60 11.20 1.81
C PRO A 131 -6.44 11.70 3.25
N SER A 132 -5.69 12.80 3.42
CA SER A 132 -5.25 13.32 4.72
C SER A 132 -6.36 13.66 5.73
N LEU A 133 -7.58 13.92 5.25
CA LEU A 133 -8.73 14.25 6.10
C LEU A 133 -9.56 13.04 6.52
N ASN A 134 -9.32 11.85 5.97
CA ASN A 134 -10.00 10.62 6.37
C ASN A 134 -9.37 10.09 7.68
N ARG A 135 -9.92 10.56 8.81
CA ARG A 135 -9.42 10.24 10.16
C ARG A 135 -9.60 8.77 10.57
N ARG A 136 -10.46 8.02 9.86
CA ARG A 136 -10.65 6.59 10.07
C ARG A 136 -9.92 5.84 8.97
N ARG A 137 -8.94 5.00 9.34
CA ARG A 137 -8.51 3.90 8.47
C ARG A 137 -9.70 2.94 8.37
N GLU A 138 -10.48 3.10 7.32
CA GLU A 138 -11.57 2.18 7.02
C GLU A 138 -11.01 0.77 6.94
N ARG A 139 -11.62 -0.15 7.68
CA ARG A 139 -11.29 -1.57 7.62
C ARG A 139 -12.28 -2.21 6.68
N PHE A 140 -11.81 -3.00 5.72
CA PHE A 140 -12.67 -3.94 5.01
C PHE A 140 -13.28 -4.89 6.04
N ARG A 141 -14.53 -4.61 6.45
CA ARG A 141 -15.25 -5.45 7.40
C ARG A 141 -15.32 -6.88 6.85
N ASP A 142 -14.94 -7.83 7.70
CA ASP A 142 -14.91 -9.27 7.41
C ASP A 142 -13.92 -9.71 6.32
N ALA A 143 -13.00 -8.84 5.89
CA ALA A 143 -11.92 -9.23 5.01
C ALA A 143 -10.67 -9.64 5.79
N HIS A 144 -9.94 -10.60 5.23
CA HIS A 144 -8.67 -11.06 5.78
C HIS A 144 -7.51 -10.20 5.27
N GLU A 145 -6.83 -9.52 6.20
CA GLU A 145 -5.54 -8.91 5.88
C GLU A 145 -4.47 -10.00 5.80
N ALA A 146 -3.81 -10.07 4.65
CA ALA A 146 -2.70 -10.97 4.39
C ALA A 146 -1.38 -10.22 4.56
N ILE A 147 -0.57 -10.66 5.51
CA ILE A 147 0.77 -10.13 5.74
C ILE A 147 1.74 -10.94 4.88
N GLN A 148 2.55 -10.29 4.06
CA GLN A 148 3.49 -10.98 3.18
C GLN A 148 4.38 -11.93 4.00
N THR A 149 4.40 -13.22 3.63
CA THR A 149 5.17 -14.22 4.37
C THR A 149 6.66 -13.89 4.29
N ARG A 150 7.34 -13.87 5.45
CA ARG A 150 8.76 -13.54 5.56
C ARG A 150 9.62 -14.57 4.81
N GLN A 151 10.21 -14.15 3.69
CA GLN A 151 11.58 -14.54 3.36
C GLN A 151 12.43 -13.27 3.32
N SER A 152 13.43 -13.25 4.19
CA SER A 152 14.29 -12.10 4.46
C SER A 152 15.04 -11.66 3.20
N ASN A 153 14.72 -10.49 2.66
CA ASN A 153 15.71 -9.70 1.92
C ASN A 153 15.98 -8.41 2.69
N PRO A 154 17.14 -8.31 3.39
CA PRO A 154 17.56 -7.13 4.14
C PRO A 154 17.61 -5.82 3.32
N ARG A 155 17.63 -5.90 1.98
CA ARG A 155 17.71 -4.72 1.10
C ARG A 155 16.47 -3.84 1.15
N THR A 156 15.29 -4.44 1.22
CA THR A 156 14.02 -3.71 1.19
C THR A 156 13.77 -2.94 2.47
N GLU A 157 14.04 -3.57 3.61
CA GLU A 157 13.88 -2.93 4.92
C GLU A 157 14.84 -1.73 5.03
N ARG A 158 16.10 -1.89 4.60
CA ARG A 158 17.09 -0.82 4.65
C ARG A 158 16.73 0.38 3.77
N ASN A 159 16.37 0.16 2.51
CA ASN A 159 15.98 1.25 1.60
C ASN A 159 14.74 1.99 2.12
N TYR A 160 13.77 1.24 2.67
CA TYR A 160 12.56 1.79 3.27
C TYR A 160 12.84 2.59 4.54
N TYR A 161 13.72 2.10 5.42
CA TYR A 161 14.16 2.84 6.60
C TYR A 161 14.95 4.10 6.22
N GLU A 162 15.84 4.02 5.23
CA GLU A 162 16.60 5.17 4.75
C GLU A 162 15.68 6.25 4.17
N GLU A 163 14.63 5.86 3.44
CA GLU A 163 13.64 6.80 2.90
C GLU A 163 12.78 7.44 4.00
N ILE A 164 12.31 6.65 4.98
CA ILE A 164 11.58 7.18 6.15
C ILE A 164 12.45 8.18 6.90
N ILE A 165 13.72 7.85 7.15
CA ILE A 165 14.67 8.74 7.83
C ILE A 165 14.84 10.04 7.03
N ARG A 166 15.01 9.94 5.70
CA ARG A 166 15.13 11.13 4.85
C ARG A 166 13.89 12.02 4.92
N LYS A 167 12.69 11.42 4.85
CA LYS A 167 11.42 12.14 4.96
C LYS A 167 11.27 12.85 6.30
N ILE A 168 11.65 12.19 7.40
CA ILE A 168 11.65 12.78 8.74
C ILE A 168 12.61 13.96 8.83
N GLN A 169 13.79 13.87 8.20
CA GLN A 169 14.76 14.96 8.16
C GLN A 169 14.28 16.16 7.33
N GLU A 170 13.67 15.92 6.17
CA GLU A 170 13.04 16.94 5.32
C GLU A 170 11.96 17.69 6.11
N LEU A 171 11.01 16.96 6.73
CA LEU A 171 9.94 17.54 7.56
C LEU A 171 10.48 18.34 8.76
N SER A 172 11.51 17.84 9.42
CA SER A 172 12.17 18.54 10.53
C SER A 172 12.78 19.87 10.09
N THR A 173 13.31 19.91 8.86
CA THR A 173 13.94 21.09 8.27
C THR A 173 12.88 22.13 7.88
N GLU A 174 11.81 21.70 7.21
CA GLU A 174 10.66 22.56 6.88
C GLU A 174 10.05 23.19 8.14
N HIS A 175 9.87 22.39 9.20
CA HIS A 175 9.33 22.89 10.46
C HIS A 175 10.23 23.94 11.14
N LYS A 176 11.57 23.79 11.07
CA LYS A 176 12.52 24.81 11.55
C LYS A 176 12.42 26.11 10.75
N THR A 177 12.27 26.01 9.43
CA THR A 177 12.13 27.16 8.54
C THR A 177 10.85 27.93 8.84
N ILE A 178 9.71 27.22 8.94
CA ILE A 178 8.41 27.80 9.31
C ILE A 178 8.48 28.50 10.67
N LYS A 179 9.06 27.86 11.69
CA LYS A 179 9.25 28.48 13.02
C LYS A 179 10.08 29.76 12.96
N THR A 180 11.13 29.78 12.14
CA THR A 180 12.00 30.95 11.97
C THR A 180 11.25 32.10 11.30
N GLU A 181 10.42 31.79 10.32
CA GLU A 181 9.65 32.79 9.59
C GLU A 181 8.52 33.38 10.44
N ILE A 182 7.83 32.57 11.24
CA ILE A 182 6.86 33.04 12.25
C ILE A 182 7.55 33.99 13.24
N LYS A 183 8.75 33.63 13.74
CA LYS A 183 9.52 34.47 14.67
C LYS A 183 9.97 35.80 14.05
N LYS A 184 10.25 35.83 12.74
CA LYS A 184 10.58 37.06 12.00
C LYS A 184 9.37 37.95 11.82
N ARG A 185 8.20 37.39 11.48
CA ARG A 185 6.95 38.14 11.29
C ARG A 185 6.39 38.71 12.61
N GLY A 186 6.64 38.06 13.75
CA GLY A 186 6.24 38.53 15.08
C GLY A 186 7.18 39.54 15.75
N ARG A 187 8.29 39.95 15.11
CA ARG A 187 9.23 40.94 15.70
C ARG A 187 8.80 42.37 15.35
N PRO A 188 8.56 43.26 16.34
CA PRO A 188 8.25 44.66 16.05
C PRO A 188 9.47 45.38 15.44
N PRO A 189 9.27 46.39 14.57
CA PRO A 189 10.36 47.08 13.90
C PRO A 189 11.27 47.77 14.93
N LYS A 190 12.60 47.61 14.76
CA LYS A 190 13.60 48.28 15.61
C LYS A 190 13.43 49.80 15.49
N LYS A 191 13.03 50.47 16.58
CA LYS A 191 13.05 51.94 16.67
C LYS A 191 14.49 52.43 16.44
N LYS A 192 14.72 53.20 15.36
CA LYS A 192 16.00 53.88 15.10
C LYS A 192 16.28 54.84 16.27
N ARG A 193 17.29 54.54 17.09
CA ARG A 193 17.79 55.47 18.12
C ARG A 193 18.47 56.64 17.40
N GLY A 194 17.89 57.83 17.49
CA GLY A 194 18.47 59.07 16.98
C GLY A 194 19.80 59.36 17.69
N ARG A 195 20.82 59.78 16.92
CA ARG A 195 22.09 60.26 17.46
C ARG A 195 21.85 61.54 18.27
N PRO A 196 22.48 61.73 19.44
CA PRO A 196 22.42 63.01 20.13
C PRO A 196 23.21 64.05 19.34
N ARG A 197 22.61 65.23 19.12
CA ARG A 197 23.33 66.42 18.67
C ARG A 197 24.17 66.93 19.85
N ILE A 198 25.48 66.90 19.70
CA ILE A 198 26.41 67.59 20.60
C ILE A 198 26.38 69.07 20.18
N LYS A 199 26.05 69.95 21.12
CA LYS A 199 26.24 71.40 21.01
C LYS A 199 27.55 71.77 21.68
#